data_AF-A0A960CZA0-F1
#
_entry.id   AF-A0A960CZA0-F1
#
_cell.length_a   1.000
_cell.length_b   1.000
_cell.length_c   1.000
_cell.angle_alpha   90.00
_cell.angle_beta   90.00
_cell.angle_gamma   90.00
#
_symmetry.space_group_name_H-M   'P 1'
#
loop_
_entity.id
_entity.type
_entity.pdbx_description
1 polymer ?
#
loop_
_entity_poly.entity_id
_entity_poly.type
_entity_poly.pdbx_seq_one_letter_code
_entity_poly.pdbx_strand_id
1 'polypeptide(L)'
;WEKGVYRGATAPGYPAVRNNGRIALTRRRLVFVTLTGITITIPLEQITGVGQAKVFKGGVAGGWTHLVVHTATGDIGFFVPDLDAWLAALGQATGSAAT
;
A
#
# COMPACT_ATOMS: atom_id res chain seq x y z
N TRP A 1 5.45 13.04 -1.14
CA TRP A 1 5.08 12.48 0.17
C TRP A 1 3.72 12.98 0.52
N GLU A 2 2.83 12.09 0.96
CA GLU A 2 1.47 12.42 1.37
C GLU A 2 1.12 11.70 2.67
N LYS A 3 0.05 12.13 3.34
CA LYS A 3 -0.48 11.39 4.49
C LYS A 3 -0.92 10.00 4.05
N GLY A 4 -0.64 8.98 4.86
CA GLY A 4 -1.15 7.64 4.64
C GLY A 4 -1.35 6.89 5.95
N VAL A 5 -2.11 5.80 5.88
CA VAL A 5 -2.27 4.86 6.99
C VAL A 5 -1.90 3.47 6.51
N TYR A 6 -0.84 2.91 7.06
CA TYR A 6 -0.48 1.52 6.84
C TYR A 6 -1.48 0.60 7.54
N ARG A 7 -2.06 -0.34 6.79
CA ARG A 7 -3.13 -1.24 7.26
C ARG A 7 -2.65 -2.65 7.56
N GLY A 8 -1.35 -2.87 7.53
CA GLY A 8 -0.72 -4.16 7.73
C GLY A 8 -0.43 -4.87 6.40
N ALA A 9 0.19 -6.04 6.51
CA ALA A 9 0.44 -6.94 5.39
C ALA A 9 0.05 -8.38 5.74
N THR A 10 -0.27 -9.17 4.71
CA THR A 10 -0.23 -10.64 4.74
C THR A 10 1.08 -11.18 4.18
N ALA A 11 1.77 -10.39 3.34
CA ALA A 11 3.11 -10.70 2.86
C ALA A 11 4.13 -10.80 4.03
N PRO A 12 4.94 -11.88 4.11
CA PRO A 12 6.02 -12.01 5.08
C PRO A 12 7.06 -10.88 4.96
N GLY A 13 7.72 -10.55 6.08
CA GLY A 13 8.77 -9.52 6.11
C GLY A 13 8.27 -8.08 6.28
N TYR A 14 6.95 -7.87 6.26
CA TYR A 14 6.33 -6.57 6.51
C TYR A 14 5.66 -6.52 7.89
N PRO A 15 5.66 -5.37 8.60
CA PRO A 15 5.04 -5.28 9.91
C PRO A 15 3.55 -5.63 9.90
N ALA A 16 3.07 -6.38 10.89
CA ALA A 16 1.65 -6.68 11.03
C ALA A 16 0.83 -5.49 11.58
N VAL A 17 1.49 -4.61 12.34
CA VAL A 17 0.86 -3.52 13.10
C VAL A 17 0.51 -2.34 12.20
N ARG A 18 -0.72 -1.85 12.34
CA ARG A 18 -1.26 -0.68 11.62
C ARG A 18 -0.63 0.60 12.14
N ASN A 19 -0.28 1.52 11.26
CA ASN A 19 0.42 2.76 11.64
C ASN A 19 -0.02 3.96 10.80
N ASN A 20 -0.07 5.13 11.42
CA ASN A 20 -0.15 6.39 10.70
C ASN A 20 1.24 6.81 10.22
N GLY A 21 1.31 7.55 9.12
CA GLY A 21 2.58 7.98 8.57
C GLY A 21 2.44 8.75 7.27
N ARG A 22 3.51 8.70 6.49
CA ARG A 22 3.56 9.30 5.16
C ARG A 22 3.96 8.26 4.13
N ILE A 23 3.37 8.37 2.96
CA ILE A 23 3.62 7.48 1.82
C ILE A 23 4.20 8.27 0.65
N ALA A 24 5.08 7.63 -0.11
CA ALA A 24 5.62 8.18 -1.35
C ALA A 24 5.89 7.07 -2.36
N LEU A 25 5.49 7.32 -3.61
CA LEU A 25 5.93 6.56 -4.76
C LEU A 25 7.22 7.21 -5.30
N THR A 26 8.25 6.40 -5.44
CA THR A 26 9.52 6.79 -6.07
C THR A 26 9.73 5.99 -7.34
N ARG A 27 10.78 6.31 -8.10
CA ARG A 27 11.11 5.59 -9.35
C ARG A 27 11.34 4.08 -9.19
N ARG A 28 11.66 3.61 -7.99
CA ARG A 28 12.03 2.20 -7.75
C ARG A 28 11.25 1.55 -6.61
N ARG A 29 10.56 2.35 -5.77
CA ARG A 29 9.98 1.84 -4.52
C ARG A 29 8.73 2.62 -4.14
N LEU A 30 7.77 1.91 -3.57
CA LEU A 30 6.75 2.48 -2.71
C LEU A 30 7.30 2.50 -1.27
N VAL A 31 7.32 3.68 -0.65
CA VAL A 31 7.90 3.87 0.68
C VAL A 31 6.84 4.43 1.61
N PHE A 32 6.73 3.84 2.79
CA PHE A 32 5.93 4.35 3.90
C PHE A 32 6.82 4.60 5.11
N VAL A 33 6.75 5.79 5.69
CA VAL A 33 7.46 6.13 6.92
C VAL A 33 6.42 6.36 8.00
N THR A 34 6.45 5.55 9.06
CA THR A 34 5.56 5.71 10.22
C THR A 34 5.85 7.04 10.93
N LEU A 35 4.92 7.53 11.73
CA LEU A 35 5.16 8.70 12.58
C LEU A 35 6.31 8.49 13.58
N THR A 36 6.63 7.23 13.91
CA THR A 36 7.75 6.84 14.78
C THR A 36 9.08 6.65 14.03
N GLY A 37 9.12 6.90 12.72
CA GLY A 37 10.34 6.82 11.91
C GLY A 37 10.69 5.45 11.34
N ILE A 38 9.84 4.43 11.55
CA ILE A 38 10.03 3.11 10.93
C ILE A 38 9.71 3.23 9.44
N THR A 39 10.64 2.78 8.60
CA THR A 39 10.47 2.79 7.15
C THR A 39 10.07 1.41 6.64
N ILE A 40 8.94 1.35 5.96
CA ILE A 40 8.44 0.19 5.22
C ILE A 40 8.70 0.47 3.74
N THR A 41 9.42 -0.42 3.08
CA THR A 41 9.85 -0.24 1.70
C THR A 41 9.41 -1.43 0.86
N ILE A 42 8.71 -1.15 -0.23
CA ILE A 42 8.23 -2.14 -1.19
C ILE A 42 8.90 -1.81 -2.53
N PRO A 43 9.86 -2.61 -2.99
CA PRO A 43 10.44 -2.43 -4.32
C PRO A 43 9.38 -2.62 -5.40
N LEU A 44 9.36 -1.77 -6.44
CA LEU A 44 8.34 -1.85 -7.48
C LEU A 44 8.43 -3.16 -8.26
N GLU A 45 9.62 -3.74 -8.41
CA GLU A 45 9.82 -5.03 -9.04
C GLU A 45 9.19 -6.21 -8.27
N GLN A 46 8.82 -6.00 -6.99
CA GLN A 46 8.09 -7.00 -6.20
C GLN A 46 6.57 -6.82 -6.26
N ILE A 47 6.10 -5.71 -6.84
CA ILE A 47 4.68 -5.45 -7.00
C ILE A 47 4.20 -6.16 -8.26
N THR A 48 3.36 -7.17 -8.07
CA THR A 48 2.77 -7.96 -9.16
C THR A 48 1.41 -7.43 -9.61
N GLY A 49 0.81 -6.54 -8.82
CA GLY A 49 -0.44 -5.87 -9.15
C GLY A 49 -0.85 -4.86 -8.09
N VAL A 50 -1.84 -4.04 -8.42
CA VAL A 50 -2.48 -3.12 -7.48
C VAL A 50 -3.99 -3.17 -7.64
N GLY A 51 -4.70 -2.97 -6.53
CA GLY A 51 -6.14 -3.02 -6.52
C GLY A 51 -6.74 -2.39 -5.26
N GLN A 52 -8.05 -2.54 -5.12
CA GLN A 52 -8.79 -1.98 -4.00
C GLN A 52 -9.66 -3.00 -3.28
N ALA A 53 -9.81 -2.84 -1.96
CA ALA A 53 -10.61 -3.76 -1.16
C ALA A 53 -11.40 -3.06 -0.04
N LYS A 54 -12.70 -3.38 0.07
CA LYS A 54 -13.55 -2.95 1.20
C LYS A 54 -13.20 -3.69 2.50
N VAL A 55 -12.73 -4.93 2.38
CA VAL A 55 -12.29 -5.77 3.49
C VAL A 55 -10.81 -6.11 3.27
N PHE A 56 -9.97 -5.89 4.27
CA PHE A 56 -8.57 -6.29 4.21
C PHE A 56 -8.12 -6.90 5.53
N LYS A 57 -7.48 -8.07 5.49
CA LYS A 57 -7.10 -8.87 6.68
C LYS A 57 -8.26 -9.06 7.67
N GLY A 58 -9.45 -9.39 7.16
CA GLY A 58 -10.68 -9.56 7.95
C GLY A 58 -11.23 -8.27 8.59
N GLY A 59 -10.61 -7.11 8.34
CA GLY A 59 -11.03 -5.82 8.88
C GLY A 59 -11.81 -4.99 7.86
N VAL A 60 -12.91 -4.40 8.31
CA VAL A 60 -13.66 -3.35 7.61
C VAL A 60 -13.41 -2.03 8.33
N ALA A 61 -13.22 -0.95 7.57
CA ALA A 61 -13.22 0.41 8.11
C ALA A 61 -14.33 1.20 7.42
N GLY A 62 -15.38 1.56 8.17
CA GLY A 62 -16.54 2.27 7.63
C GLY A 62 -16.13 3.55 6.90
N GLY A 63 -16.58 3.68 5.65
CA GLY A 63 -16.28 4.83 4.79
C GLY A 63 -14.92 4.81 4.07
N TRP A 64 -14.07 3.80 4.32
CA TRP A 64 -12.74 3.71 3.70
C TRP A 64 -12.62 2.48 2.81
N THR A 65 -11.93 2.64 1.68
CA THR A 65 -11.50 1.54 0.81
C THR A 65 -9.98 1.42 0.91
N HIS A 66 -9.46 0.20 1.02
CA HIS A 66 -8.02 -0.05 1.05
C HIS A 66 -7.45 0.09 -0.35
N LEU A 67 -6.31 0.79 -0.46
CA LEU A 67 -5.33 0.51 -1.50
C LEU A 67 -4.62 -0.79 -1.13
N VAL A 68 -4.58 -1.75 -2.06
CA VAL A 68 -3.91 -3.03 -1.89
C VAL A 68 -2.80 -3.15 -2.92
N VAL A 69 -1.60 -3.42 -2.41
CA VAL A 69 -0.42 -3.74 -3.22
C VAL A 69 -0.22 -5.24 -3.15
N HIS A 70 -0.27 -5.89 -4.31
CA HIS A 70 -0.09 -7.33 -4.44
C HIS A 70 1.38 -7.64 -4.66
N THR A 71 1.87 -8.66 -3.98
CA THR A 71 3.20 -9.25 -4.20
C THR A 71 3.04 -10.76 -4.37
N ALA A 72 4.11 -11.44 -4.80
CA ALA A 72 4.07 -12.90 -4.99
C ALA A 72 3.79 -13.69 -3.69
N THR A 73 4.00 -13.10 -2.52
CA THR A 73 3.90 -13.79 -1.21
C THR A 73 2.78 -13.25 -0.33
N GLY A 74 1.96 -12.34 -0.85
CA GLY A 74 0.82 -11.75 -0.16
C GLY A 74 0.67 -10.26 -0.44
N ASP A 75 -0.18 -9.63 0.35
CA ASP A 75 -0.66 -8.28 0.11
C ASP A 75 -0.24 -7.30 1.18
N ILE A 76 -0.14 -6.03 0.80
CA ILE A 76 0.16 -4.92 1.69
C ILE A 76 -0.92 -3.84 1.52
N GLY A 77 -1.55 -3.45 2.62
CA GLY A 77 -2.71 -2.56 2.59
C GLY A 77 -2.40 -1.15 3.10
N PHE A 78 -3.04 -0.15 2.49
CA PHE A 78 -2.96 1.25 2.89
C PHE A 78 -4.34 1.94 2.83
N PHE A 79 -4.50 3.00 3.61
CA PHE A 79 -5.41 4.09 3.26
C PHE A 79 -4.60 5.28 2.78
N VAL A 80 -5.08 5.90 1.70
CA VAL A 80 -4.50 7.09 1.07
C VAL A 80 -5.61 8.11 0.83
N PRO A 81 -5.29 9.41 0.71
CA PRO A 81 -6.31 10.46 0.56
C PRO A 81 -7.09 10.36 -0.75
N ASP A 82 -6.41 9.99 -1.84
CA ASP A 82 -6.99 9.81 -3.18
C ASP A 82 -6.65 8.41 -3.69
N LEU A 83 -7.59 7.49 -3.58
CA LEU A 83 -7.35 6.09 -3.95
C LEU A 83 -7.13 5.94 -5.46
N ASP A 84 -7.92 6.62 -6.27
CA ASP A 84 -7.90 6.48 -7.73
C ASP A 84 -6.58 7.02 -8.31
N ALA A 85 -6.11 8.16 -7.82
CA ALA A 85 -4.82 8.72 -8.22
C ALA A 85 -3.66 7.77 -7.87
N TRP A 86 -3.71 7.14 -6.69
CA TRP A 86 -2.69 6.18 -6.26
C TRP A 86 -2.70 4.87 -7.06
N LEU A 87 -3.88 4.33 -7.38
CA LEU A 87 -4.02 3.15 -8.24
C LEU A 87 -3.47 3.43 -9.64
N ALA A 88 -3.81 4.58 -10.23
CA ALA A 88 -3.31 4.97 -11.54
C ALA A 88 -1.79 5.15 -11.55
N ALA A 89 -1.24 5.87 -10.56
CA ALA A 89 0.20 6.12 -10.47
C ALA A 89 1.01 4.83 -10.25
N LEU A 90 0.54 3.94 -9.38
CA LEU A 90 1.20 2.65 -9.15
C LEU A 90 1.10 1.74 -10.37
N GLY A 91 -0.08 1.63 -11.00
CA GLY A 91 -0.25 0.83 -12.20
C GLY A 91 0.67 1.28 -13.34
N GLN A 92 0.81 2.59 -13.55
CA GLN A 92 1.79 3.15 -14.49
C GLN A 92 3.24 2.80 -14.11
N ALA A 93 3.59 2.90 -12.83
CA ALA A 93 4.96 2.67 -12.36
C ALA A 93 5.38 1.19 -12.37
N THR A 94 4.44 0.26 -12.25
CA THR A 94 4.70 -1.19 -12.25
C THR A 94 4.39 -1.86 -13.59
N GLY A 95 3.81 -1.13 -14.55
CA GLY A 95 3.31 -1.70 -15.80
C GLY A 95 2.13 -2.66 -15.60
N SER A 96 1.46 -2.59 -14.45
CA SER A 96 0.30 -3.43 -14.09
C SER A 96 -1.00 -2.67 -14.33
N ALA A 97 -2.03 -3.33 -14.85
CA ALA A 97 -3.38 -2.78 -14.83
C ALA A 97 -3.92 -2.80 -13.39
N ALA A 98 -4.61 -1.75 -12.96
CA ALA A 98 -5.34 -1.75 -11.69
C ALA A 98 -6.53 -2.71 -11.81
N THR A 99 -6.77 -3.54 -10.78
CA THR A 99 -7.87 -4.52 -10.75
C THR A 99 -8.78 -4.30 -9.55
#